data_AF-W0FLQ5-F1
#
_entry.id   AF-W0FLQ5-F1
#
_cell.length_a   1.000
_cell.length_b   1.000
_cell.length_c   1.000
_cell.angle_alpha   90.00
_cell.angle_beta   90.00
_cell.angle_gamma   90.00
#
_symmetry.space_group_name_H-M   'P 1'
#
loop_
_entity.id
_entity.type
_entity.pdbx_description
1 polymer ?
#
loop_
_entity_poly.entity_id
_entity_poly.type
_entity_poly.pdbx_seq_one_letter_code
_entity_poly.pdbx_strand_id
1 'polypeptide(L)'
;QAMDMLISLIDGKDSRKEVITDFHVVCSESCGCSETARPGTIRELYFQQTRFLKDFYNLQGQMAEDLFEANNLQELVETVGKNRRIFGCQDIYLCFNDYYFDHFDKSEWPEEEKPFGEEMILAVRKSGHSYGNGNENYEFIRFPTGELLPETLLKRERFMMFYPLHYNTYSIGYIALDGISDAAKMNLHESIFNFLEIAIENVRKKELLRQFNETLDELYVRDSLTGLYNRFGLKRFGQETFDWLMERDGGAQVLFTDMDDMKLVNDLYGHNAGDEALKASAWILSECCDPEDVIIRYGGDEFVIIAQWDEKDLKKRILAAADEYNRSSGMPFQLGFSIGTCSAEASEGKTMDDCVKVADARMYEVKTERKAGR
;
A
#
# COMPACT_ATOMS: atom_id res chain seq x y z
N GLN A 1 -1.05 -44.49 -60.09
CA GLN A 1 0.20 -43.94 -60.65
C GLN A 1 1.27 -43.69 -59.59
N ALA A 2 1.10 -42.76 -58.63
CA ALA A 2 2.12 -42.54 -57.59
C ALA A 2 2.34 -43.78 -56.69
N MET A 3 1.26 -44.49 -56.34
CA MET A 3 1.34 -45.70 -55.51
C MET A 3 2.00 -46.88 -56.25
N ASP A 4 1.77 -47.01 -57.56
CA ASP A 4 2.39 -48.06 -58.40
C ASP A 4 3.89 -47.82 -58.62
N MET A 5 4.31 -46.55 -58.68
CA MET A 5 5.73 -46.17 -58.72
C MET A 5 6.45 -46.50 -57.41
N LEU A 6 5.79 -46.26 -56.26
CA LEU A 6 6.32 -46.59 -54.93
C LEU A 6 6.52 -48.11 -54.77
N ILE A 7 5.54 -48.91 -55.21
CA ILE A 7 5.63 -50.38 -55.17
C ILE A 7 6.76 -50.88 -56.08
N SER A 8 6.92 -50.30 -57.28
CA SER A 8 8.00 -50.67 -58.20
C SER A 8 9.40 -50.34 -57.68
N LEU A 9 9.53 -49.22 -56.95
CA LEU A 9 10.79 -48.81 -56.29
C LEU A 9 11.13 -49.72 -55.10
N ILE A 10 10.13 -50.14 -54.32
CA ILE A 10 10.31 -51.08 -53.19
C ILE A 10 10.76 -52.46 -53.70
N ASP A 11 10.27 -52.90 -54.86
CA ASP A 11 10.66 -54.15 -55.52
C ASP A 11 12.02 -54.07 -56.26
N GLY A 12 12.77 -52.97 -56.08
CA GLY A 12 14.13 -52.82 -56.61
C GLY A 12 14.21 -52.53 -58.12
N LYS A 13 13.10 -52.14 -58.76
CA LYS A 13 13.08 -51.76 -60.18
C LYS A 13 13.21 -50.24 -60.29
N ASP A 14 14.29 -49.75 -60.92
CA ASP A 14 14.46 -48.30 -61.14
C ASP A 14 13.56 -47.83 -62.28
N SER A 15 12.38 -47.33 -61.93
CA SER A 15 11.44 -46.70 -62.86
C SER A 15 11.23 -45.22 -62.53
N ARG A 16 12.33 -44.48 -62.36
CA ARG A 16 12.29 -43.01 -62.30
C ARG A 16 11.95 -42.43 -63.68
N LYS A 17 10.66 -42.37 -63.98
CA LYS A 17 10.14 -41.44 -65.00
C LYS A 17 9.89 -40.12 -64.31
N GLU A 18 10.48 -39.03 -64.81
CA GLU A 18 10.03 -37.68 -64.45
C GLU A 18 8.58 -37.54 -64.92
N VAL A 19 7.65 -37.70 -63.99
CA VAL A 19 6.24 -37.39 -64.24
C VAL A 19 6.07 -35.91 -63.96
N ILE A 20 6.21 -35.10 -65.00
CA ILE A 20 5.81 -33.70 -64.94
C ILE A 20 4.27 -33.70 -64.95
N THR A 21 3.68 -33.66 -63.76
CA THR A 21 2.26 -33.41 -63.61
C THR A 21 2.03 -31.91 -63.70
N ASP A 22 1.27 -31.47 -64.69
CA ASP A 22 0.74 -30.11 -64.70
C ASP A 22 -0.11 -29.93 -63.43
N PHE A 23 0.35 -29.06 -62.54
CA PHE A 23 -0.41 -28.66 -61.37
C PHE A 23 -0.79 -27.19 -61.50
N HIS A 24 -2.00 -26.88 -61.09
CA HIS A 24 -2.48 -25.52 -60.92
C HIS A 24 -2.88 -25.39 -59.45
N VAL A 25 -2.44 -24.31 -58.80
CA VAL A 25 -2.78 -24.05 -57.41
C VAL A 25 -4.26 -23.69 -57.34
N VAL A 26 -5.07 -24.59 -56.78
CA VAL A 26 -6.48 -24.32 -56.49
C VAL A 26 -6.60 -23.86 -55.05
N CYS A 27 -6.65 -22.55 -54.84
CA CYS A 27 -6.98 -22.00 -53.53
C CYS A 27 -8.49 -22.12 -53.30
N SER A 28 -8.87 -22.94 -52.30
CA SER A 28 -10.17 -22.98 -51.61
C SER A 28 -11.39 -23.67 -52.23
N GLU A 29 -11.30 -24.94 -52.68
CA GLU A 29 -12.52 -25.72 -52.94
C GLU A 29 -12.38 -27.19 -52.48
N SER A 30 -12.60 -27.46 -51.19
CA SER A 30 -12.75 -28.85 -50.70
C SER A 30 -14.19 -29.36 -50.83
N CYS A 31 -15.18 -28.49 -51.05
CA CYS A 31 -16.60 -28.84 -51.10
C CYS A 31 -17.26 -28.80 -52.50
N GLY A 32 -16.52 -28.45 -53.56
CA GLY A 32 -17.06 -28.45 -54.93
C GLY A 32 -18.12 -27.39 -55.23
N CYS A 33 -18.16 -26.30 -54.46
CA CYS A 33 -19.07 -25.17 -54.70
C CYS A 33 -18.48 -24.20 -55.73
N SER A 34 -19.15 -24.03 -56.86
CA SER A 34 -18.76 -23.16 -57.98
C SER A 34 -19.06 -21.67 -57.72
N GLU A 35 -18.45 -21.07 -56.71
CA GLU A 35 -18.37 -19.62 -56.60
C GLU A 35 -16.90 -19.23 -56.50
N THR A 36 -16.34 -18.79 -57.64
CA THR A 36 -15.01 -18.22 -57.74
C THR A 36 -14.77 -17.23 -56.59
N ALA A 37 -13.83 -17.55 -55.68
CA ALA A 37 -13.38 -16.58 -54.68
C ALA A 37 -12.95 -15.30 -55.42
N ARG A 38 -13.68 -14.20 -55.18
CA ARG A 38 -13.48 -12.94 -55.91
C ARG A 38 -12.03 -12.48 -55.74
N PRO A 39 -11.32 -12.11 -56.83
CA PRO A 39 -10.01 -11.46 -56.73
C PRO A 39 -10.16 -10.17 -55.92
N GLY A 40 -9.73 -10.19 -54.66
CA GLY A 40 -10.03 -9.14 -53.67
C GLY A 40 -10.24 -9.69 -52.27
N THR A 41 -10.78 -10.90 -52.13
CA THR A 41 -11.12 -11.50 -50.83
C THR A 41 -9.90 -11.66 -49.90
N ILE A 42 -8.76 -12.14 -50.42
CA ILE A 42 -7.52 -12.26 -49.63
C ILE A 42 -6.98 -10.87 -49.21
N ARG A 43 -7.06 -9.89 -50.11
CA ARG A 43 -6.61 -8.51 -49.84
C ARG A 43 -7.49 -7.83 -48.80
N GLU A 44 -8.81 -8.04 -48.88
CA GLU A 44 -9.79 -7.55 -47.91
C GLU A 44 -9.60 -8.21 -46.54
N LEU A 45 -9.43 -9.53 -46.49
CA LEU A 45 -9.12 -10.27 -45.26
C LEU A 45 -7.81 -9.77 -44.62
N TYR A 46 -6.76 -9.57 -45.42
CA TYR A 46 -5.48 -9.02 -44.94
C TYR A 46 -5.65 -7.61 -44.34
N PHE A 47 -6.36 -6.72 -45.04
CA PHE A 47 -6.61 -5.37 -44.51
C PHE A 47 -7.51 -5.37 -43.27
N GLN A 48 -8.52 -6.25 -43.20
CA GLN A 48 -9.36 -6.42 -42.02
C GLN A 48 -8.52 -6.88 -40.83
N GLN A 49 -7.67 -7.90 -41.01
CA GLN A 49 -6.76 -8.38 -39.98
C GLN A 49 -5.78 -7.29 -39.53
N THR A 50 -5.22 -6.52 -40.47
CA THR A 50 -4.26 -5.46 -40.16
C THR A 50 -4.91 -4.32 -39.37
N ARG A 51 -6.13 -3.90 -39.73
CA ARG A 51 -6.89 -2.89 -38.97
C ARG A 51 -7.21 -3.39 -37.57
N PHE A 52 -7.71 -4.62 -37.46
CA PHE A 52 -8.01 -5.24 -36.18
C PHE A 52 -6.77 -5.26 -35.26
N LEU A 53 -5.62 -5.75 -35.75
CA LEU A 53 -4.38 -5.77 -34.96
C LEU A 53 -3.95 -4.37 -34.54
N LYS A 54 -4.01 -3.39 -35.45
CA LYS A 54 -3.66 -2.00 -35.13
C LYS A 54 -4.57 -1.42 -34.04
N ASP A 55 -5.88 -1.62 -34.15
CA ASP A 55 -6.85 -1.14 -33.17
C ASP A 55 -6.66 -1.85 -31.83
N PHE A 56 -6.38 -3.15 -31.85
CA PHE A 56 -6.06 -3.94 -30.66
C PHE A 56 -4.82 -3.40 -29.94
N TYR A 57 -3.69 -3.20 -30.64
CA TYR A 57 -2.47 -2.69 -30.02
C TYR A 57 -2.62 -1.27 -29.46
N ASN A 58 -3.43 -0.42 -30.10
CA ASN A 58 -3.73 0.92 -29.58
C ASN A 58 -4.54 0.84 -28.28
N LEU A 59 -5.61 0.04 -28.25
CA LEU A 59 -6.41 -0.18 -27.05
C LEU A 59 -5.59 -0.84 -25.94
N GLN A 60 -4.70 -1.75 -26.30
CA GLN A 60 -3.79 -2.41 -25.37
C GLN A 60 -2.84 -1.41 -24.73
N GLY A 61 -2.25 -0.50 -25.51
CA GLY A 61 -1.37 0.55 -24.99
C GLY A 61 -2.09 1.46 -23.99
N GLN A 62 -3.31 1.90 -24.33
CA GLN A 62 -4.14 2.73 -23.46
C GLN A 62 -4.50 1.99 -22.16
N MET A 63 -4.93 0.74 -22.26
CA MET A 63 -5.24 -0.07 -21.08
C MET A 63 -4.01 -0.28 -20.19
N ALA A 64 -2.83 -0.50 -20.77
CA ALA A 64 -1.61 -0.67 -19.98
C ALA A 64 -1.25 0.62 -19.21
N GLU A 65 -1.40 1.79 -19.83
CA GLU A 65 -1.25 3.09 -19.17
C GLU A 65 -2.22 3.23 -18.00
N ASP A 66 -3.53 3.04 -18.23
CA ASP A 66 -4.56 3.12 -17.19
C ASP A 66 -4.31 2.13 -16.03
N LEU A 67 -3.83 0.92 -16.34
CA LEU A 67 -3.54 -0.11 -15.33
C LEU A 67 -2.35 0.28 -14.45
N PHE A 68 -1.30 0.87 -15.02
CA PHE A 68 -0.10 1.25 -14.27
C PHE A 68 -0.28 2.54 -13.46
N GLU A 69 -1.23 3.39 -13.85
CA GLU A 69 -1.64 4.57 -13.09
C GLU A 69 -2.47 4.25 -11.84
N ALA A 70 -3.08 3.06 -11.75
CA ALA A 70 -3.86 2.66 -10.58
C ALA A 70 -3.03 2.71 -9.28
N ASN A 71 -3.64 3.26 -8.22
CA ASN A 71 -3.00 3.45 -6.92
C ASN A 71 -3.41 2.38 -5.90
N ASN A 72 -4.56 1.75 -6.10
CA ASN A 72 -5.12 0.74 -5.21
C ASN A 72 -5.82 -0.36 -6.02
N LEU A 73 -6.13 -1.47 -5.35
CA LEU A 73 -6.73 -2.64 -6.00
C LEU A 73 -8.10 -2.31 -6.61
N GLN A 74 -8.83 -1.37 -6.01
CA GLN A 74 -10.16 -0.99 -6.45
C GLN A 74 -10.12 -0.21 -7.77
N GLU A 75 -9.22 0.76 -7.90
CA GLU A 75 -8.97 1.49 -9.15
C GLU A 75 -8.56 0.53 -10.26
N LEU A 76 -7.71 -0.46 -9.93
CA LEU A 76 -7.28 -1.48 -10.88
C LEU A 76 -8.46 -2.33 -11.39
N VAL A 77 -9.31 -2.82 -10.49
CA VAL A 77 -10.53 -3.58 -10.86
C VAL A 77 -11.45 -2.73 -11.72
N GLU A 78 -11.62 -1.45 -11.39
CA GLU A 78 -12.43 -0.52 -12.18
C GLU A 78 -11.86 -0.33 -13.59
N THR A 79 -10.54 -0.18 -13.72
CA THR A 79 -9.84 -0.07 -15.00
C THR A 79 -10.04 -1.33 -15.86
N VAL A 80 -9.93 -2.52 -15.28
CA VAL A 80 -10.19 -3.79 -15.99
C VAL A 80 -11.65 -3.84 -16.48
N GLY A 81 -12.61 -3.47 -15.63
CA GLY A 81 -14.03 -3.46 -15.99
C GLY A 81 -14.40 -2.44 -17.08
N LYS A 82 -13.75 -1.26 -17.07
CA LYS A 82 -13.88 -0.22 -18.12
C LYS A 82 -13.33 -0.71 -19.45
N ASN A 83 -12.19 -1.40 -19.43
CA ASN A 83 -11.49 -1.88 -20.62
C ASN A 83 -11.99 -3.24 -21.13
N ARG A 84 -13.08 -3.80 -20.58
CA ARG A 84 -13.59 -5.15 -20.94
C ARG A 84 -13.75 -5.44 -22.44
N ARG A 85 -13.95 -4.40 -23.27
CA ARG A 85 -14.06 -4.53 -24.74
C ARG A 85 -12.80 -5.13 -25.37
N ILE A 86 -11.62 -4.87 -24.82
CA ILE A 86 -10.36 -5.39 -25.37
C ILE A 86 -10.26 -6.92 -25.25
N PHE A 87 -10.83 -7.48 -24.19
CA PHE A 87 -10.91 -8.92 -23.96
C PHE A 87 -11.96 -9.59 -24.87
N GLY A 88 -12.78 -8.80 -25.58
CA GLY A 88 -13.85 -9.31 -26.42
C GLY A 88 -14.90 -10.07 -25.61
N CYS A 89 -15.13 -9.74 -24.35
CA CYS A 89 -16.09 -10.42 -23.49
C CYS A 89 -17.25 -9.50 -23.07
N GLN A 90 -18.35 -10.10 -22.62
CA GLN A 90 -19.49 -9.35 -22.08
C GLN A 90 -19.16 -8.82 -20.69
N ASP A 91 -18.62 -9.69 -19.84
CA ASP A 91 -18.30 -9.43 -18.45
C ASP A 91 -16.95 -10.04 -18.06
N ILE A 92 -16.31 -9.47 -17.04
CA ILE A 92 -15.01 -9.87 -16.51
C ILE A 92 -15.11 -9.94 -14.99
N TYR A 93 -14.57 -11.01 -14.42
CA TYR A 93 -14.53 -11.24 -12.98
C TYR A 93 -13.09 -11.49 -12.55
N LEU A 94 -12.60 -10.67 -11.61
CA LEU A 94 -11.28 -10.81 -11.04
C LEU A 94 -11.40 -11.47 -9.66
N CYS A 95 -10.80 -12.65 -9.52
CA CYS A 95 -10.84 -13.46 -8.31
C CYS A 95 -9.44 -13.59 -7.73
N PHE A 96 -9.26 -13.22 -6.46
CA PHE A 96 -8.00 -13.30 -5.74
C PHE A 96 -7.99 -14.51 -4.82
N ASN A 97 -6.82 -15.16 -4.72
CA ASN A 97 -6.56 -16.16 -3.70
C ASN A 97 -6.67 -15.51 -2.31
N ASP A 98 -7.30 -16.21 -1.34
CA ASP A 98 -7.43 -15.76 0.05
C ASP A 98 -6.11 -15.37 0.70
N TYR A 99 -5.10 -16.22 0.58
CA TYR A 99 -3.77 -15.93 1.09
C TYR A 99 -3.19 -14.66 0.48
N TYR A 100 -3.30 -14.50 -0.85
CA TYR A 100 -2.78 -13.31 -1.55
C TYR A 100 -3.49 -12.04 -1.08
N PHE A 101 -4.81 -12.11 -0.95
CA PHE A 101 -5.64 -10.97 -0.57
C PHE A 101 -5.43 -10.55 0.88
N ASP A 102 -5.35 -11.51 1.80
CA ASP A 102 -5.18 -11.25 3.24
C ASP A 102 -3.77 -10.84 3.62
N HIS A 103 -2.80 -11.13 2.76
CA HIS A 103 -1.38 -10.79 2.95
C HIS A 103 -0.88 -9.83 1.87
N PHE A 104 -1.77 -9.01 1.32
CA PHE A 104 -1.44 -8.03 0.29
C PHE A 104 -0.33 -7.07 0.74
N ASP A 105 -0.26 -6.80 2.04
CA ASP A 105 0.73 -5.94 2.70
C ASP A 105 2.03 -6.66 3.13
N LYS A 106 2.19 -7.96 2.88
CA LYS A 106 3.40 -8.69 3.29
C LYS A 106 4.49 -8.69 2.21
N SER A 107 5.75 -8.62 2.65
CA SER A 107 6.92 -8.66 1.77
C SER A 107 7.32 -10.09 1.37
N GLU A 108 6.94 -11.09 2.17
CA GLU A 108 7.32 -12.48 2.00
C GLU A 108 6.10 -13.34 1.64
N TRP A 109 6.31 -14.25 0.71
CA TRP A 109 5.32 -15.23 0.27
C TRP A 109 5.74 -16.60 0.75
N PRO A 110 4.81 -17.42 1.23
CA PRO A 110 5.12 -18.74 1.71
C PRO A 110 5.45 -19.63 0.50
N GLU A 111 6.36 -20.57 0.70
CA GLU A 111 6.55 -21.70 -0.21
C GLU A 111 5.38 -22.69 0.00
N GLU A 112 4.16 -22.29 -0.39
CA GLU A 112 2.99 -23.15 -0.21
C GLU A 112 2.95 -24.27 -1.26
N GLU A 113 2.64 -25.49 -0.82
CA GLU A 113 2.40 -26.65 -1.70
C GLU A 113 1.13 -26.51 -2.53
N LYS A 114 0.19 -25.64 -2.13
CA LYS A 114 -1.12 -25.45 -2.79
C LYS A 114 -1.26 -24.02 -3.33
N PRO A 115 -1.58 -23.85 -4.62
CA PRO A 115 -1.70 -22.54 -5.24
C PRO A 115 -3.01 -21.78 -4.91
N PHE A 116 -3.99 -22.43 -4.28
CA PHE A 116 -5.28 -21.83 -3.88
C PHE A 116 -5.72 -22.36 -2.52
N GLY A 117 -6.22 -21.46 -1.66
CA GLY A 117 -6.80 -21.80 -0.35
C GLY A 117 -8.24 -22.31 -0.42
N GLU A 118 -8.94 -22.26 0.72
CA GLU A 118 -10.33 -22.73 0.84
C GLU A 118 -11.34 -21.73 0.29
N GLU A 119 -10.98 -20.44 0.30
CA GLU A 119 -11.80 -19.35 -0.19
C GLU A 119 -11.11 -18.58 -1.33
N MET A 120 -11.93 -17.93 -2.15
CA MET A 120 -11.53 -16.97 -3.17
C MET A 120 -12.27 -15.66 -2.93
N ILE A 121 -11.66 -14.55 -3.34
CA ILE A 121 -12.24 -13.21 -3.20
C ILE A 121 -12.58 -12.68 -4.58
N LEU A 122 -13.86 -12.48 -4.86
CA LEU A 122 -14.34 -11.86 -6.09
C LEU A 122 -14.50 -10.35 -5.91
N ALA A 123 -13.94 -9.56 -6.82
CA ALA A 123 -14.25 -8.14 -6.92
C ALA A 123 -15.54 -7.91 -7.74
N VAL A 124 -16.60 -7.41 -7.10
CA VAL A 124 -17.89 -7.10 -7.73
C VAL A 124 -18.20 -5.61 -7.68
N ARG A 125 -18.85 -5.09 -8.72
CA ARG A 125 -19.32 -3.70 -8.75
C ARG A 125 -20.55 -3.53 -7.87
N LYS A 126 -20.57 -2.53 -6.98
CA LYS A 126 -21.75 -2.19 -6.16
C LYS A 126 -22.91 -1.78 -7.07
N SER A 127 -24.08 -2.41 -6.90
CA SER A 127 -25.29 -2.14 -7.68
C SER A 127 -26.12 -1.04 -7.00
N GLY A 128 -25.82 0.24 -7.25
CA GLY A 128 -26.58 1.36 -6.66
C GLY A 128 -26.32 2.69 -7.36
N HIS A 129 -27.36 3.52 -7.50
CA HIS A 129 -27.28 4.85 -8.09
C HIS A 129 -26.32 5.72 -7.28
N SER A 130 -25.17 6.07 -7.86
CA SER A 130 -24.17 6.94 -7.24
C SER A 130 -24.62 8.41 -7.26
N TYR A 131 -25.37 8.81 -6.24
CA TYR A 131 -25.36 10.19 -5.73
C TYR A 131 -24.39 10.23 -4.54
N GLY A 132 -23.10 10.33 -4.83
CA GLY A 132 -22.05 10.45 -3.82
C GLY A 132 -20.69 10.65 -4.49
N ASN A 133 -19.93 11.65 -4.04
CA ASN A 133 -18.56 11.89 -4.49
C ASN A 133 -17.64 10.75 -4.04
N GLY A 134 -17.08 10.01 -5.00
CA GLY A 134 -15.76 9.38 -4.91
C GLY A 134 -15.63 8.08 -4.09
N ASN A 135 -14.92 7.13 -4.70
CA ASN A 135 -14.11 6.08 -4.07
C ASN A 135 -14.65 4.71 -3.64
N GLU A 136 -15.93 4.34 -3.70
CA GLU A 136 -16.32 2.95 -3.40
C GLU A 136 -17.30 2.33 -4.42
N ASN A 137 -16.81 2.03 -5.61
CA ASN A 137 -17.60 1.43 -6.69
C ASN A 137 -17.60 -0.10 -6.68
N TYR A 138 -16.69 -0.73 -5.92
CA TYR A 138 -16.52 -2.18 -5.88
C TYR A 138 -16.53 -2.70 -4.44
N GLU A 139 -16.95 -3.95 -4.28
CA GLU A 139 -16.95 -4.73 -3.04
C GLU A 139 -16.24 -6.06 -3.30
N PHE A 140 -15.58 -6.59 -2.27
CA PHE A 140 -14.87 -7.86 -2.34
C PHE A 140 -15.66 -8.92 -1.58
N ILE A 141 -16.12 -9.96 -2.29
CA ILE A 141 -16.96 -11.03 -1.74
C ILE A 141 -16.16 -12.33 -1.68
N ARG A 142 -16.15 -12.98 -0.52
CA ARG A 142 -15.58 -14.32 -0.33
C ARG A 142 -16.52 -15.41 -0.81
N PHE A 143 -15.99 -16.44 -1.45
CA PHE A 143 -16.73 -17.61 -1.89
C PHE A 143 -15.83 -18.86 -1.89
N PRO A 144 -16.40 -20.08 -1.80
CA PRO A 144 -15.60 -21.31 -1.78
C PRO A 144 -14.81 -21.53 -3.08
N THR A 145 -13.54 -21.89 -2.98
CA THR A 145 -12.66 -22.11 -4.15
C THR A 145 -13.22 -23.13 -5.14
N GLY A 146 -13.91 -24.16 -4.64
CA GLY A 146 -14.52 -25.22 -5.46
C GLY A 146 -15.64 -24.75 -6.39
N GLU A 147 -16.21 -23.56 -6.17
CA GLU A 147 -17.29 -23.01 -7.00
C GLU A 147 -16.77 -22.30 -8.26
N LEU A 148 -15.49 -21.89 -8.30
CA LEU A 148 -14.84 -21.06 -9.35
C LEU A 148 -15.46 -19.67 -9.58
N LEU A 149 -16.75 -19.47 -9.31
CA LEU A 149 -17.43 -18.19 -9.23
C LEU A 149 -18.68 -18.38 -8.34
N PRO A 150 -19.20 -17.34 -7.68
CA PRO A 150 -20.46 -17.43 -6.95
C PRO A 150 -21.61 -17.95 -7.84
N GLU A 151 -22.43 -18.86 -7.31
CA GLU A 151 -23.54 -19.48 -8.06
C GLU A 151 -24.50 -18.47 -8.74
N THR A 152 -24.63 -17.27 -8.19
CA THR A 152 -25.48 -16.20 -8.77
C THR A 152 -25.01 -15.77 -10.16
N LEU A 153 -23.72 -15.86 -10.45
CA LEU A 153 -23.10 -15.48 -11.72
C LEU A 153 -23.03 -16.66 -12.71
N LEU A 154 -22.94 -17.89 -12.21
CA LEU A 154 -22.83 -19.12 -13.02
C LEU A 154 -24.15 -19.62 -13.64
N LYS A 155 -25.31 -19.08 -13.23
CA LYS A 155 -26.65 -19.56 -13.62
C LYS A 155 -27.00 -19.51 -15.11
N ARG A 156 -26.10 -19.03 -15.98
CA ARG A 156 -26.33 -18.96 -17.42
C ARG A 156 -25.44 -19.98 -18.13
N GLU A 157 -26.02 -20.83 -18.99
CA GLU A 157 -25.26 -21.68 -19.92
C GLU A 157 -24.45 -20.78 -20.89
N ARG A 158 -23.24 -20.41 -20.48
CA ARG A 158 -22.34 -19.53 -21.21
C ARG A 158 -20.95 -20.14 -21.25
N PHE A 159 -20.26 -19.94 -22.38
CA PHE A 159 -18.86 -20.28 -22.50
C PHE A 159 -18.03 -19.28 -21.67
N MET A 160 -17.34 -19.79 -20.65
CA MET A 160 -16.43 -19.01 -19.81
C MET A 160 -14.99 -19.48 -19.99
N MET A 161 -14.06 -18.54 -19.90
CA MET A 161 -12.63 -18.82 -19.89
C MET A 161 -12.01 -18.35 -18.58
N PHE A 162 -11.19 -19.19 -17.99
CA PHE A 162 -10.44 -18.89 -16.77
C PHE A 162 -8.97 -18.80 -17.13
N TYR A 163 -8.32 -17.72 -16.70
CA TYR A 163 -6.89 -17.54 -16.85
C TYR A 163 -6.26 -17.38 -15.45
N PRO A 164 -5.30 -18.24 -15.06
CA PRO A 164 -4.63 -18.12 -13.77
C PRO A 164 -3.74 -16.88 -13.77
N LEU A 165 -3.83 -16.10 -12.70
CA LEU A 165 -2.96 -14.95 -12.47
C LEU A 165 -1.89 -15.36 -11.47
N HIS A 166 -0.64 -15.10 -11.83
CA HIS A 166 0.51 -15.47 -11.02
C HIS A 166 1.60 -14.42 -11.14
N TYR A 167 2.50 -14.40 -10.16
CA TYR A 167 3.71 -13.60 -10.24
C TYR A 167 4.87 -14.38 -9.64
N ASN A 168 5.91 -14.60 -10.45
CA ASN A 168 7.03 -15.49 -10.13
C ASN A 168 6.55 -16.90 -9.73
N THR A 169 6.61 -17.22 -8.43
CA THR A 169 6.35 -18.56 -7.87
C THR A 169 5.03 -18.67 -7.12
N TYR A 170 4.27 -17.57 -6.95
CA TYR A 170 3.00 -17.58 -6.21
C TYR A 170 1.81 -17.20 -7.10
N SER A 171 0.63 -17.69 -6.71
CA SER A 171 -0.63 -17.42 -7.40
C SER A 171 -1.31 -16.20 -6.80
N ILE A 172 -1.68 -15.25 -7.65
CA ILE A 172 -2.52 -14.11 -7.29
C ILE A 172 -3.98 -14.55 -7.23
N GLY A 173 -4.40 -15.42 -8.15
CA GLY A 173 -5.80 -15.76 -8.34
C GLY A 173 -6.10 -16.18 -9.77
N TYR A 174 -7.26 -15.79 -10.30
CA TYR A 174 -7.59 -15.94 -11.71
C TYR A 174 -8.55 -14.85 -12.19
N ILE A 175 -8.59 -14.66 -13.49
CA ILE A 175 -9.58 -13.85 -14.19
C ILE A 175 -10.52 -14.75 -14.96
N ALA A 176 -11.83 -14.55 -14.77
CA ALA A 176 -12.88 -15.26 -15.50
C ALA A 176 -13.53 -14.31 -16.52
N LEU A 177 -13.60 -14.75 -17.78
CA LEU A 177 -14.19 -14.00 -18.89
C LEU A 177 -15.50 -14.66 -19.30
N ASP A 178 -16.59 -13.89 -19.32
CA ASP A 178 -17.91 -14.36 -19.76
C ASP A 178 -18.22 -13.87 -21.19
N GLY A 179 -18.61 -14.79 -22.07
CA GLY A 179 -19.19 -14.47 -23.38
C GLY A 179 -18.17 -13.96 -24.40
N ILE A 180 -17.14 -14.75 -24.69
CA ILE A 180 -16.05 -14.36 -25.58
C ILE A 180 -16.48 -14.25 -27.06
N SER A 181 -16.08 -13.15 -27.72
CA SER A 181 -16.09 -12.89 -29.16
C SER A 181 -14.70 -13.06 -29.78
N ASP A 182 -14.55 -12.73 -31.07
CA ASP A 182 -13.42 -13.05 -31.97
C ASP A 182 -11.97 -12.90 -31.44
N ALA A 183 -11.71 -12.16 -30.34
CA ALA A 183 -10.38 -11.98 -29.76
C ALA A 183 -9.75 -13.29 -29.23
N ALA A 184 -10.52 -14.25 -28.70
CA ALA A 184 -9.97 -15.57 -28.33
C ALA A 184 -9.52 -16.41 -29.55
N LYS A 185 -9.94 -16.06 -30.78
CA LYS A 185 -9.51 -16.77 -31.98
C LYS A 185 -8.04 -16.51 -32.36
N MET A 186 -7.38 -15.52 -31.74
CA MET A 186 -6.07 -15.02 -32.18
C MET A 186 -4.98 -15.00 -31.09
N ASN A 187 -5.23 -15.57 -29.90
CA ASN A 187 -4.25 -15.65 -28.79
C ASN A 187 -3.64 -14.31 -28.33
N LEU A 188 -4.35 -13.18 -28.49
CA LEU A 188 -3.79 -11.86 -28.14
C LEU A 188 -3.89 -11.50 -26.65
N HIS A 189 -4.56 -12.33 -25.85
CA HIS A 189 -4.88 -12.04 -24.45
C HIS A 189 -3.71 -12.19 -23.48
N GLU A 190 -2.70 -13.03 -23.79
CA GLU A 190 -1.55 -13.27 -22.90
C GLU A 190 -0.86 -11.96 -22.51
N SER A 191 -0.65 -11.08 -23.49
CA SER A 191 0.02 -9.80 -23.26
C SER A 191 -0.79 -8.85 -22.36
N ILE A 192 -2.13 -8.92 -22.38
CA ILE A 192 -2.99 -8.13 -21.50
C ILE A 192 -2.96 -8.69 -20.09
N PHE A 193 -2.98 -10.01 -19.94
CA PHE A 193 -2.89 -10.64 -18.63
C PHE A 193 -1.54 -10.39 -17.97
N ASN A 194 -0.43 -10.41 -18.72
CA ASN A 194 0.88 -10.02 -18.19
C ASN A 194 0.89 -8.57 -17.66
N PHE A 195 0.24 -7.63 -18.36
CA PHE A 195 0.10 -6.25 -17.85
C PHE A 195 -0.75 -6.19 -16.60
N LEU A 196 -1.82 -6.99 -16.52
CA LEU A 196 -2.66 -7.09 -15.33
C LEU A 196 -1.88 -7.65 -14.13
N GLU A 197 -1.14 -8.74 -14.31
CA GLU A 197 -0.29 -9.34 -13.26
C GLU A 197 0.75 -8.34 -12.75
N ILE A 198 1.44 -7.64 -13.66
CA ILE A 198 2.41 -6.59 -13.30
C ILE A 198 1.72 -5.41 -12.60
N ALA A 199 0.55 -4.99 -13.06
CA ALA A 199 -0.18 -3.88 -12.47
C ALA A 199 -0.66 -4.20 -11.05
N ILE A 200 -1.18 -5.41 -10.82
CA ILE A 200 -1.58 -5.90 -9.50
C ILE A 200 -0.37 -5.84 -8.54
N GLU A 201 0.78 -6.32 -8.98
CA GLU A 201 1.99 -6.25 -8.16
C GLU A 201 2.54 -4.83 -7.96
N ASN A 202 2.38 -3.94 -8.93
CA ASN A 202 2.79 -2.55 -8.77
C ASN A 202 1.93 -1.84 -7.73
N VAL A 203 0.61 -2.07 -7.75
CA VAL A 203 -0.31 -1.56 -6.71
C VAL A 203 0.11 -2.09 -5.34
N ARG A 204 0.39 -3.40 -5.23
CA ARG A 204 0.85 -4.01 -3.98
C ARG A 204 2.14 -3.38 -3.46
N LYS A 205 3.15 -3.22 -4.33
CA LYS A 205 4.44 -2.60 -3.98
C LYS A 205 4.29 -1.13 -3.57
N LYS A 206 3.40 -0.37 -4.22
CA LYS A 206 3.08 1.01 -3.84
C LYS A 206 2.52 1.06 -2.42
N GLU A 207 1.59 0.18 -2.10
CA GLU A 207 0.98 0.10 -0.76
C GLU A 207 2.00 -0.29 0.31
N LEU A 208 2.82 -1.30 0.05
CA LEU A 208 3.90 -1.71 0.96
C LEU A 208 4.90 -0.58 1.19
N LEU A 209 5.30 0.13 0.13
CA LEU A 209 6.21 1.27 0.24
C LEU A 209 5.59 2.41 1.06
N ARG A 210 4.30 2.66 0.89
CA ARG A 210 3.55 3.66 1.68
C ARG A 210 3.59 3.31 3.16
N GLN A 211 3.28 2.07 3.53
CA GLN A 211 3.32 1.60 4.92
C GLN A 211 4.71 1.65 5.53
N PHE A 212 5.75 1.27 4.78
CA PHE A 212 7.13 1.41 5.26
C PHE A 212 7.52 2.86 5.47
N ASN A 213 7.14 3.75 4.55
CA ASN A 213 7.40 5.19 4.73
C ASN A 213 6.69 5.75 5.95
N GLU A 214 5.42 5.37 6.19
CA GLU A 214 4.67 5.77 7.38
C GLU A 214 5.35 5.27 8.67
N THR A 215 5.76 4.00 8.70
CA THR A 215 6.47 3.41 9.84
C THR A 215 7.82 4.09 10.08
N LEU A 216 8.57 4.37 9.01
CA LEU A 216 9.85 5.09 9.11
C LEU A 216 9.67 6.51 9.60
N ASP A 217 8.62 7.20 9.14
CA ASP A 217 8.25 8.53 9.61
C ASP A 217 7.94 8.52 11.11
N GLU A 218 7.18 7.53 11.59
CA GLU A 218 6.87 7.37 13.02
C GLU A 218 8.13 7.09 13.86
N LEU A 219 8.99 6.18 13.41
CA LEU A 219 10.25 5.87 14.08
C LEU A 219 11.23 7.05 14.06
N TYR A 220 11.18 7.87 13.01
CA TYR A 220 12.04 9.04 12.86
C TYR A 220 11.68 10.15 13.85
N VAL A 221 10.39 10.29 14.21
CA VAL A 221 9.90 11.37 15.08
C VAL A 221 9.66 10.97 16.52
N ARG A 222 9.69 9.67 16.87
CA ARG A 222 9.53 9.18 18.25
C ARG A 222 10.85 8.74 18.89
N ASP A 223 10.92 8.84 20.20
CA ASP A 223 12.01 8.30 21.02
C ASP A 223 11.69 6.83 21.38
N SER A 224 12.61 5.92 21.07
CA SER A 224 12.38 4.47 21.22
C SER A 224 12.28 4.00 22.68
N LEU A 225 12.82 4.76 23.63
CA LEU A 225 12.81 4.40 25.05
C LEU A 225 11.52 4.85 25.74
N THR A 226 11.09 6.09 25.47
CA THR A 226 9.99 6.75 26.17
C THR A 226 8.68 6.76 25.38
N GLY A 227 8.71 6.54 24.07
CA GLY A 227 7.55 6.64 23.18
C GLY A 227 7.11 8.07 22.87
N LEU A 228 7.66 9.08 23.55
CA LEU A 228 7.43 10.50 23.30
C LEU A 228 7.98 10.93 21.94
N TYR A 229 7.63 12.13 21.48
CA TYR A 229 8.31 12.70 20.33
C TYR A 229 9.78 12.97 20.64
N ASN A 230 10.66 12.86 19.66
CA ASN A 230 12.06 13.21 19.80
C ASN A 230 12.32 14.63 19.25
N ARG A 231 13.57 15.10 19.29
CA ARG A 231 13.96 16.43 18.76
C ARG A 231 13.53 16.72 17.31
N PHE A 232 13.33 15.69 16.46
CA PHE A 232 12.79 15.86 15.12
C PHE A 232 11.26 16.01 15.14
N GLY A 233 10.59 15.28 16.03
CA GLY A 233 9.17 15.48 16.33
C GLY A 233 8.85 16.92 16.79
N LEU A 234 9.74 17.58 17.54
CA LEU A 234 9.58 19.01 17.88
C LEU A 234 9.44 19.90 16.64
N LYS A 235 10.28 19.70 15.62
CA LYS A 235 10.27 20.51 14.40
C LYS A 235 9.01 20.29 13.57
N ARG A 236 8.46 19.07 13.59
CA ARG A 236 7.27 18.70 12.83
C ARG A 236 6.01 19.07 13.60
N PHE A 237 5.75 18.41 14.71
CA PHE A 237 4.51 18.54 15.47
C PHE A 237 4.53 19.69 16.46
N GLY A 238 5.71 20.03 17.00
CA GLY A 238 5.81 21.10 17.99
C GLY A 238 5.50 22.47 17.37
N GLN A 239 6.05 22.76 16.19
CA GLN A 239 5.75 23.99 15.48
C GLN A 239 4.27 24.07 15.07
N GLU A 240 3.73 22.99 14.50
CA GLU A 240 2.31 22.91 14.12
C GLU A 240 1.38 23.15 15.32
N THR A 241 1.70 22.55 16.48
CA THR A 241 0.91 22.70 17.71
C THR A 241 1.03 24.11 18.28
N PHE A 242 2.24 24.69 18.30
CA PHE A 242 2.44 26.05 18.77
C PHE A 242 1.63 27.05 17.94
N ASP A 243 1.70 26.96 16.62
CA ASP A 243 0.97 27.86 15.72
C ASP A 243 -0.55 27.68 15.88
N TRP A 244 -1.01 26.44 15.99
CA TRP A 244 -2.43 26.14 16.21
C TRP A 244 -2.95 26.69 17.54
N LEU A 245 -2.20 26.56 18.64
CA LEU A 245 -2.56 27.14 19.94
C LEU A 245 -2.57 28.68 19.90
N MET A 246 -1.61 29.29 19.22
CA MET A 246 -1.55 30.74 19.03
C MET A 246 -2.79 31.26 18.30
N GLU A 247 -3.26 30.54 17.28
CA GLU A 247 -4.47 30.89 16.54
C GLU A 247 -5.76 30.62 17.32
N ARG A 248 -5.87 29.46 17.97
CA ARG A 248 -7.10 29.00 18.64
C ARG A 248 -7.30 29.64 20.01
N ASP A 249 -6.26 29.66 20.82
CA ASP A 249 -6.33 29.97 22.26
C ASP A 249 -5.71 31.34 22.61
N GLY A 250 -5.18 32.05 21.61
CA GLY A 250 -4.58 33.37 21.78
C GLY A 250 -3.18 33.36 22.40
N GLY A 251 -2.57 32.18 22.57
CA GLY A 251 -1.23 32.01 23.08
C GLY A 251 -0.81 30.54 23.21
N ALA A 252 0.46 30.31 23.56
CA ALA A 252 0.98 28.99 23.91
C ALA A 252 1.95 29.07 25.10
N GLN A 253 2.06 27.98 25.86
CA GLN A 253 3.05 27.80 26.90
C GLN A 253 4.07 26.73 26.49
N VAL A 254 5.35 27.05 26.66
CA VAL A 254 6.47 26.13 26.45
C VAL A 254 7.16 25.86 27.79
N LEU A 255 7.32 24.59 28.14
CA LEU A 255 8.07 24.17 29.31
C LEU A 255 9.33 23.44 28.85
N PHE A 256 10.45 23.77 29.47
CA PHE A 256 11.70 23.02 29.34
C PHE A 256 11.99 22.36 30.68
N THR A 257 12.08 21.05 30.66
CA THR A 257 12.15 20.20 31.85
C THR A 257 13.41 19.35 31.78
N ASP A 258 14.12 19.24 32.89
CA ASP A 258 15.29 18.40 33.04
C ASP A 258 15.09 17.49 34.26
N MET A 259 15.35 16.18 34.08
CA MET A 259 15.28 15.22 35.18
C MET A 259 16.49 15.39 36.09
N ASP A 260 16.22 15.74 37.35
CA ASP A 260 17.26 15.97 38.35
C ASP A 260 18.03 14.70 38.69
N ASP A 261 19.33 14.84 38.92
CA ASP A 261 20.23 13.80 39.43
C ASP A 261 20.26 12.51 38.57
N MET A 262 19.91 12.57 37.29
CA MET A 262 19.90 11.39 36.42
C MET A 262 21.26 10.66 36.36
N LYS A 263 22.36 11.40 36.37
CA LYS A 263 23.71 10.81 36.47
C LYS A 263 23.91 10.01 37.77
N LEU A 264 23.40 10.51 38.89
CA LEU A 264 23.49 9.83 40.18
C LEU A 264 22.70 8.51 40.17
N VAL A 265 21.52 8.51 39.55
CA VAL A 265 20.71 7.29 39.38
C VAL A 265 21.48 6.24 38.57
N ASN A 266 22.07 6.64 37.44
CA ASN A 266 22.91 5.76 36.62
C ASN A 266 24.12 5.22 37.39
N ASP A 267 24.83 6.09 38.12
CA ASP A 267 26.06 5.74 38.81
C ASP A 267 25.81 4.80 40.02
N LEU A 268 24.66 4.94 40.70
CA LEU A 268 24.32 4.13 41.88
C LEU A 268 23.55 2.85 41.55
N TYR A 269 22.67 2.88 40.54
CA TYR A 269 21.70 1.81 40.27
C TYR A 269 21.85 1.20 38.86
N GLY A 270 22.76 1.72 38.04
CA GLY A 270 23.04 1.26 36.68
C GLY A 270 22.09 1.83 35.62
N HIS A 271 22.49 1.68 34.35
CA HIS A 271 21.77 2.25 33.21
C HIS A 271 20.33 1.75 33.07
N ASN A 272 20.05 0.49 33.41
CA ASN A 272 18.68 -0.03 33.37
C ASN A 272 17.75 0.74 34.34
N ALA A 273 18.25 1.12 35.53
CA ALA A 273 17.47 1.93 36.46
C ALA A 273 17.28 3.37 35.94
N GLY A 274 18.29 3.90 35.25
CA GLY A 274 18.18 5.16 34.52
C GLY A 274 17.12 5.14 33.43
N ASP A 275 17.07 4.06 32.64
CA ASP A 275 16.05 3.87 31.60
C ASP A 275 14.64 3.80 32.21
N GLU A 276 14.47 3.11 33.33
CA GLU A 276 13.19 3.10 34.06
C GLU A 276 12.83 4.48 34.63
N ALA A 277 13.82 5.26 35.09
CA ALA A 277 13.59 6.62 35.55
C ALA A 277 13.14 7.56 34.41
N LEU A 278 13.70 7.39 33.21
CA LEU A 278 13.30 8.14 32.01
C LEU A 278 11.90 7.75 31.53
N LYS A 279 11.56 6.45 31.54
CA LYS A 279 10.21 5.98 31.22
C LYS A 279 9.18 6.51 32.21
N ALA A 280 9.50 6.47 33.51
CA ALA A 280 8.63 7.00 34.55
C ALA A 280 8.46 8.53 34.41
N SER A 281 9.53 9.24 34.05
CA SER A 281 9.46 10.67 33.76
C SER A 281 8.52 10.96 32.59
N ALA A 282 8.69 10.23 31.48
CA ALA A 282 7.82 10.37 30.31
C ALA A 282 6.35 10.06 30.63
N TRP A 283 6.09 9.03 31.44
CA TRP A 283 4.75 8.69 31.90
C TRP A 283 4.14 9.81 32.76
N ILE A 284 4.87 10.32 33.76
CA ILE A 284 4.39 11.42 34.62
C ILE A 284 4.06 12.67 33.79
N LEU A 285 4.94 13.05 32.86
CA LEU A 285 4.70 14.19 31.99
C LEU A 285 3.44 13.97 31.14
N SER A 286 3.26 12.77 30.60
CA SER A 286 2.09 12.41 29.78
C SER A 286 0.78 12.45 30.56
N GLU A 287 0.74 11.97 31.80
CA GLU A 287 -0.46 12.03 32.66
C GLU A 287 -0.80 13.47 33.09
N CYS A 288 0.17 14.37 33.06
CA CYS A 288 -0.04 15.77 33.43
C CYS A 288 -0.48 16.65 32.27
N CYS A 289 -0.28 16.23 31.02
CA CYS A 289 -0.61 17.01 29.84
C CYS A 289 -1.95 16.57 29.25
N ASP A 290 -2.62 17.47 28.54
CA ASP A 290 -3.85 17.17 27.81
C ASP A 290 -3.54 16.51 26.46
N PRO A 291 -4.50 15.83 25.81
CA PRO A 291 -4.27 15.12 24.54
C PRO A 291 -3.82 16.01 23.37
N GLU A 292 -4.03 17.32 23.48
CA GLU A 292 -3.66 18.32 22.47
C GLU A 292 -2.24 18.86 22.68
N ASP A 293 -1.62 18.59 23.83
CA ASP A 293 -0.26 19.01 24.13
C ASP A 293 0.76 18.09 23.45
N VAL A 294 1.92 18.66 23.12
CA VAL A 294 3.02 17.90 22.54
C VAL A 294 4.17 17.81 23.55
N ILE A 295 4.55 16.58 23.87
CA ILE A 295 5.67 16.26 24.76
C ILE A 295 6.80 15.68 23.92
N ILE A 296 7.98 16.28 24.07
CA ILE A 296 9.20 15.94 23.35
C ILE A 296 10.28 15.54 24.34
N ARG A 297 10.95 14.40 24.13
CA ARG A 297 12.28 14.15 24.68
C ARG A 297 13.32 14.84 23.81
N TYR A 298 13.80 15.98 24.28
CA TYR A 298 14.70 16.87 23.53
C TYR A 298 16.16 16.39 23.59
N GLY A 299 16.57 15.90 24.75
CA GLY A 299 17.93 15.44 25.05
C GLY A 299 17.95 14.09 25.78
N GLY A 300 19.02 13.81 26.52
CA GLY A 300 19.14 12.57 27.29
C GLY A 300 18.08 12.48 28.39
N ASP A 301 18.07 13.49 29.25
CA ASP A 301 17.23 13.70 30.43
C ASP A 301 16.36 14.97 30.34
N GLU A 302 16.33 15.59 29.15
CA GLU A 302 15.65 16.85 28.87
C GLU A 302 14.36 16.62 28.07
N PHE A 303 13.30 17.31 28.47
CA PHE A 303 11.97 17.26 27.86
C PHE A 303 11.46 18.67 27.56
N VAL A 304 10.77 18.82 26.43
CA VAL A 304 10.06 20.04 26.04
C VAL A 304 8.58 19.73 25.96
N ILE A 305 7.74 20.60 26.51
CA ILE A 305 6.29 20.50 26.42
C ILE A 305 5.76 21.76 25.77
N ILE A 306 4.88 21.60 24.80
CA ILE A 306 4.11 22.67 24.18
C ILE A 306 2.66 22.44 24.56
N ALA A 307 2.12 23.36 25.35
CA ALA A 307 0.80 23.24 25.95
C ALA A 307 0.01 24.55 25.81
N GLN A 308 -1.28 24.47 26.11
CA GLN A 308 -2.20 25.60 26.02
C GLN A 308 -1.74 26.82 26.86
N TRP A 309 -2.08 28.02 26.37
CA TRP A 309 -1.90 29.29 27.10
C TRP A 309 -2.52 29.24 28.50
N ASP A 310 -1.85 29.87 29.47
CA ASP A 310 -2.37 30.10 30.82
C ASP A 310 -2.69 28.85 31.65
N GLU A 311 -2.08 27.70 31.34
CA GLU A 311 -2.10 26.56 32.25
C GLU A 311 -1.19 26.83 33.46
N LYS A 312 -1.63 27.73 34.36
CA LYS A 312 -0.86 28.27 35.50
C LYS A 312 -0.37 27.19 36.47
N ASP A 313 -0.90 25.98 36.35
CA ASP A 313 -0.63 24.88 37.26
C ASP A 313 0.06 23.68 36.60
N LEU A 314 0.37 23.66 35.30
CA LEU A 314 1.03 22.49 34.67
C LEU A 314 2.34 22.13 35.37
N LYS A 315 3.22 23.12 35.57
CA LYS A 315 4.47 22.95 36.34
C LYS A 315 4.20 22.38 37.74
N LYS A 316 3.15 22.85 38.44
CA LYS A 316 2.82 22.36 39.79
C LYS A 316 2.24 20.95 39.76
N ARG A 317 1.40 20.63 38.77
CA ARG A 317 0.83 19.31 38.51
C ARG A 317 1.94 18.29 38.29
N ILE A 318 2.90 18.60 37.41
CA ILE A 318 4.08 17.75 37.14
C ILE A 318 4.86 17.47 38.43
N LEU A 319 5.17 18.52 39.20
CA LEU A 319 5.91 18.35 40.46
C LEU A 319 5.12 17.52 41.49
N ALA A 320 3.81 17.76 41.63
CA ALA A 320 2.95 17.00 42.54
C ALA A 320 2.81 15.53 42.11
N ALA A 321 2.71 15.26 40.81
CA ALA A 321 2.66 13.90 40.28
C ALA A 321 3.99 13.16 40.48
N ALA A 322 5.12 13.85 40.35
CA ALA A 322 6.44 13.30 40.71
C ALA A 322 6.52 12.94 42.19
N ASP A 323 6.04 13.81 43.09
CA ASP A 323 6.01 13.56 44.53
C ASP A 323 5.08 12.39 44.91
N GLU A 324 3.96 12.23 44.20
CA GLU A 324 3.08 11.07 44.37
C GLU A 324 3.75 9.78 43.88
N TYR A 325 4.36 9.80 42.70
CA TYR A 325 5.11 8.66 42.17
C TYR A 325 6.24 8.24 43.10
N ASN A 326 6.98 9.19 43.67
CA ASN A 326 8.04 8.92 44.64
C ASN A 326 7.53 8.24 45.92
N ARG A 327 6.28 8.52 46.33
CA ARG A 327 5.67 7.88 47.51
C ARG A 327 5.13 6.49 47.23
N SER A 328 4.66 6.23 46.02
CA SER A 328 3.93 4.99 45.67
C SER A 328 4.76 3.96 44.91
N SER A 329 5.78 4.37 44.15
CA SER A 329 6.51 3.47 43.21
C SER A 329 7.39 2.42 43.88
N GLY A 330 7.89 2.67 45.10
CA GLY A 330 8.85 1.78 45.77
C GLY A 330 10.24 1.73 45.11
N MET A 331 10.52 2.63 44.16
CA MET A 331 11.82 2.72 43.48
C MET A 331 12.93 3.16 44.44
N PRO A 332 14.19 2.72 44.24
CA PRO A 332 15.32 3.07 45.11
C PRO A 332 15.83 4.51 44.90
N PHE A 333 15.26 5.25 43.96
CA PHE A 333 15.59 6.63 43.64
C PHE A 333 14.34 7.51 43.68
N GLN A 334 14.54 8.82 43.81
CA GLN A 334 13.48 9.81 43.70
C GLN A 334 13.58 10.52 42.35
N LEU A 335 12.45 10.70 41.69
CA LEU A 335 12.32 11.55 40.51
C LEU A 335 12.16 13.00 40.93
N GLY A 336 12.97 13.88 40.34
CA GLY A 336 12.85 15.32 40.48
C GLY A 336 12.91 15.99 39.12
N PHE A 337 12.27 17.14 39.00
CA PHE A 337 12.26 17.93 37.77
C PHE A 337 12.67 19.37 38.04
N SER A 338 13.66 19.85 37.28
CA SER A 338 13.95 21.27 37.12
C SER A 338 13.16 21.78 35.90
N ILE A 339 12.25 22.73 36.11
CA ILE A 339 11.29 23.17 35.08
C ILE A 339 11.36 24.69 34.89
N GLY A 340 11.72 25.12 33.69
CA GLY A 340 11.59 26.48 33.20
C GLY A 340 10.40 26.61 32.28
N THR A 341 9.73 27.77 32.31
CA THR A 341 8.49 28.00 31.55
C THR A 341 8.59 29.29 30.76
N CYS A 342 8.05 29.32 29.55
CA CYS A 342 7.86 30.52 28.76
C CYS A 342 6.41 30.54 28.26
N SER A 343 5.73 31.66 28.44
CA SER A 343 4.42 31.89 27.85
C SER A 343 4.60 32.95 26.75
N ALA A 344 4.25 32.63 25.50
CA ALA A 344 3.98 33.61 24.42
C ALA A 344 2.49 33.88 24.13
N GLU A 345 2.06 35.14 24.21
CA GLU A 345 0.76 35.57 23.69
C GLU A 345 0.84 35.79 22.17
N ALA A 346 -0.28 35.57 21.47
CA ALA A 346 -0.38 35.90 20.04
C ALA A 346 -0.04 37.37 19.74
N SER A 347 -0.29 38.27 20.69
CA SER A 347 0.00 39.70 20.59
C SER A 347 1.50 40.04 20.60
N GLU A 348 2.34 39.17 21.16
CA GLU A 348 3.78 39.40 21.33
C GLU A 348 4.60 39.03 20.08
N GLY A 349 4.05 38.19 19.19
CA GLY A 349 4.74 37.75 17.97
C GLY A 349 6.01 36.90 18.22
N LYS A 350 6.10 36.23 19.38
CA LYS A 350 7.22 35.32 19.70
C LYS A 350 7.09 34.01 18.91
N THR A 351 8.23 33.48 18.47
CA THR A 351 8.28 32.15 17.83
C THR A 351 8.40 31.03 18.87
N MET A 352 8.08 29.79 18.48
CA MET A 352 8.32 28.60 19.30
C MET A 352 9.79 28.53 19.76
N ASP A 353 10.74 28.73 18.84
CA ASP A 353 12.18 28.69 19.13
C ASP A 353 12.61 29.74 20.17
N ASP A 354 12.00 30.92 20.16
CA ASP A 354 12.26 31.94 21.18
C ASP A 354 11.76 31.50 22.55
N CYS A 355 10.58 30.88 22.59
CA CYS A 355 9.98 30.37 23.82
C CYS A 355 10.79 29.21 24.41
N VAL A 356 11.27 28.29 23.56
CA VAL A 356 12.15 27.18 23.96
C VAL A 356 13.43 27.72 24.59
N LYS A 357 14.08 28.72 23.98
CA LYS A 357 15.30 29.34 24.54
C LYS A 357 15.06 30.01 25.89
N VAL A 358 13.94 30.72 26.05
CA VAL A 358 13.59 31.37 27.32
C VAL A 358 13.27 30.33 28.40
N ALA A 359 12.55 29.26 28.05
CA ALA A 359 12.23 28.18 28.97
C ALA A 359 13.49 27.42 29.41
N ASP A 360 14.41 27.12 28.49
CA ASP A 360 15.71 26.49 28.79
C ASP A 360 16.54 27.35 29.77
N ALA A 361 16.68 28.64 29.50
CA ALA A 361 17.41 29.55 30.40
C ALA A 361 16.81 29.57 31.82
N ARG A 362 15.48 29.60 31.94
CA ARG A 362 14.78 29.54 33.23
C ARG A 362 14.91 28.19 33.93
N MET A 363 14.96 27.09 33.17
CA MET A 363 15.20 25.76 33.71
C MET A 363 16.60 25.70 34.32
N TYR A 364 17.58 26.24 33.61
CA TYR A 364 18.96 26.29 34.07
C TYR A 364 19.10 27.10 35.37
N GLU A 365 18.43 28.25 35.48
CA GLU A 365 18.36 29.05 36.73
C GLU A 365 17.86 28.19 37.90
N VAL A 366 16.72 27.52 37.75
CA VAL A 366 16.15 26.61 38.77
C VAL A 366 17.14 25.51 39.17
N LYS A 367 17.82 24.91 38.19
CA LYS A 367 18.80 23.85 38.41
C LYS A 367 20.01 24.37 39.21
N THR A 368 20.45 25.60 38.96
CA THR A 368 21.56 26.21 39.71
C THR A 368 21.19 26.59 41.14
N GLU A 369 19.98 27.13 41.36
CA GLU A 369 19.49 27.46 42.70
C GLU A 369 19.38 26.21 43.59
N ARG A 370 18.87 25.10 43.04
CA ARG A 370 18.79 23.81 43.74
C ARG A 370 20.16 23.28 44.14
N LYS A 371 21.17 23.42 43.29
CA LYS A 371 22.55 22.99 43.60
C LYS A 371 23.22 23.87 44.65
N ALA A 372 22.86 25.15 44.74
CA ALA A 372 23.39 26.05 45.76
C ALA A 372 22.76 25.85 47.15
N GLY A 373 21.54 25.29 47.20
CA GLY A 373 20.81 25.00 48.44
C GLY A 373 21.03 23.61 49.04
N ARG A 374 21.80 22.74 48.38
CA ARG A 374 22.24 21.42 48.88
C ARG A 374 23.68 21.50 49.36
#